data_AF-A0A6P0HY32-F1
#
_entry.id   AF-A0A6P0HY32-F1
#
_cell.length_a   1.000
_cell.length_b   1.000
_cell.length_c   1.000
_cell.angle_alpha   90.00
_cell.angle_beta   90.00
_cell.angle_gamma   90.00
#
_symmetry.space_group_name_H-M   'P 1'
#
loop_
_entity.id
_entity.type
_entity.pdbx_description
1 polymer ?
#
loop_
_entity_poly.entity_id
_entity_poly.type
_entity_poly.pdbx_seq_one_letter_code
_entity_poly.pdbx_strand_id
1 'polypeptide(L)'
;MGLEAHNAFECVGEIEETKLALEKCLEKGFTGKAINCYIQEARLDKGEYQKLWKKYQQLDLSYQRMPPKLMEILIDECQKLN
;
A
#
# COMPACT_ATOMS: atom_id res chain seq x y z
N MET A 1 21.12 -0.56 9.54
CA MET A 1 20.75 -1.95 9.21
C MET A 1 20.11 -2.54 10.45
N GLY A 2 18.87 -3.03 10.35
CA GLY A 2 18.12 -3.52 11.51
C GLY A 2 18.89 -4.64 12.20
N LEU A 3 19.32 -4.37 13.43
CA LEU A 3 20.07 -5.30 14.25
C LEU A 3 19.38 -5.33 15.62
N GLU A 4 19.08 -6.55 16.02
CA GLU A 4 18.86 -7.04 17.39
C GLU A 4 17.44 -7.29 17.90
N ALA A 5 16.35 -6.73 17.34
CA ALA A 5 15.00 -7.06 17.87
C ALA A 5 13.84 -7.14 16.87
N HIS A 6 14.03 -6.72 15.61
CA HIS A 6 12.96 -6.69 14.62
C HIS A 6 13.31 -7.63 13.48
N ASN A 7 12.42 -8.58 13.18
CA ASN A 7 12.51 -9.40 11.98
C ASN A 7 12.59 -8.43 10.80
N ALA A 8 13.77 -8.31 10.18
CA ALA A 8 14.04 -7.38 9.09
C ALA A 8 13.21 -7.68 7.81
N PHE A 9 12.34 -8.68 7.87
CA PHE A 9 11.42 -9.13 6.84
C PHE A 9 9.93 -9.04 7.25
N GLU A 10 9.58 -8.39 8.37
CA GLU A 10 8.15 -8.20 8.74
C GLU A 10 7.40 -7.22 7.83
N CYS A 11 8.05 -6.67 6.80
CA CYS A 11 7.39 -6.01 5.69
C CYS A 11 7.37 -6.93 4.45
N VAL A 12 6.95 -8.19 4.59
CA VAL A 12 6.28 -8.83 3.47
C VAL A 12 4.89 -8.18 3.42
N GLY A 13 4.80 -7.05 2.73
CA GLY A 13 3.50 -6.44 2.44
C GLY A 13 2.58 -7.49 1.83
N GLU A 14 1.29 -7.40 2.11
CA GLU A 14 0.32 -8.35 1.55
C GLU A 14 0.45 -8.38 0.02
N ILE A 15 0.24 -9.54 -0.60
CA ILE A 15 0.32 -9.67 -2.07
C ILE A 15 -0.59 -8.62 -2.74
N GLU A 16 -1.74 -8.34 -2.11
CA GLU A 16 -2.69 -7.33 -2.54
C GLU A 16 -2.10 -5.90 -2.51
N GLU A 17 -1.36 -5.53 -1.46
CA GLU A 17 -0.69 -4.22 -1.35
C GLU A 17 0.37 -4.07 -2.44
N THR A 18 1.15 -5.13 -2.67
CA THR A 18 2.19 -5.13 -3.69
C THR A 18 1.60 -4.96 -5.09
N LYS A 19 0.51 -5.67 -5.40
CA LYS A 19 -0.21 -5.50 -6.67
C LYS A 19 -0.80 -4.10 -6.82
N LEU A 20 -1.36 -3.55 -5.75
CA LEU A 20 -1.93 -2.20 -5.76
C LEU A 20 -0.85 -1.13 -6.01
N ALA A 21 0.31 -1.27 -5.37
CA ALA A 21 1.46 -0.38 -5.59
C ALA A 21 1.97 -0.45 -7.04
N LEU A 22 2.04 -1.65 -7.63
CA LEU A 22 2.45 -1.84 -9.03
C LEU A 22 1.44 -1.26 -10.02
N GLU A 23 0.13 -1.40 -9.78
CA GLU A 23 -0.90 -0.75 -10.61
C GLU A 23 -0.79 0.79 -10.52
N LYS A 24 -0.52 1.35 -9.33
CA LYS A 24 -0.27 2.79 -9.17
C LYS A 24 0.98 3.27 -9.89
N CYS A 25 2.03 2.46 -9.91
CA CYS A 25 3.22 2.76 -10.71
C CYS A 25 2.89 2.78 -12.20
N LEU A 26 2.07 1.84 -12.67
CA LEU A 26 1.61 1.80 -14.05
C LEU A 26 0.76 3.02 -14.41
N GLU A 27 -0.20 3.42 -13.56
CA GLU A 27 -1.03 4.63 -13.74
C GLU A 27 -0.18 5.91 -13.88
N LYS A 28 0.95 5.98 -13.16
CA LYS A 28 1.89 7.09 -13.21
C LYS A 28 2.87 7.02 -14.40
N GLY A 29 2.75 6.02 -15.26
CA GLY A 29 3.60 5.84 -16.43
C GLY A 29 4.98 5.26 -16.14
N PHE A 30 5.20 4.65 -14.97
CA PHE A 30 6.46 3.95 -14.70
C PHE A 30 6.58 2.69 -15.57
N THR A 31 7.81 2.37 -15.95
CA THR A 31 8.13 1.24 -16.83
C THR A 31 9.32 0.44 -16.29
N GLY A 32 9.57 -0.75 -16.86
CA GLY A 32 10.71 -1.59 -16.51
C GLY A 32 10.33 -3.06 -16.31
N LYS A 33 11.32 -3.90 -15.99
CA LYS A 33 11.13 -5.37 -15.89
C LYS A 33 10.06 -5.77 -14.87
N ALA A 34 10.02 -5.12 -13.72
CA ALA A 34 9.03 -5.41 -12.68
C ALA A 34 7.60 -5.07 -13.12
N ILE A 35 7.41 -3.91 -13.77
CA ILE A 35 6.11 -3.48 -14.30
C ILE A 35 5.68 -4.39 -15.45
N ASN A 36 6.60 -4.79 -16.34
CA ASN A 36 6.29 -5.71 -17.43
C ASN A 36 5.84 -7.09 -16.91
N CYS A 37 6.55 -7.63 -15.93
CA CYS A 37 6.18 -8.89 -15.27
C CYS A 37 4.79 -8.77 -14.62
N TYR A 38 4.53 -7.67 -13.92
CA TYR A 38 3.22 -7.39 -13.33
C TYR A 38 2.10 -7.36 -14.37
N ILE A 39 2.28 -6.62 -15.47
CA ILE A 39 1.29 -6.51 -16.55
C ILE A 39 0.96 -7.88 -17.15
N GLN A 40 1.96 -8.75 -17.30
CA GLN A 40 1.81 -10.04 -17.96
C GLN A 40 1.20 -11.10 -17.04
N GLU A 41 1.63 -11.15 -15.78
CA GLU A 41 1.40 -12.31 -14.92
C GLU A 41 0.43 -12.04 -13.77
N ALA A 42 0.26 -10.78 -13.37
CA ALA A 42 -0.34 -10.45 -12.08
C ALA A 42 -1.24 -9.20 -12.08
N ARG A 43 -1.53 -8.65 -13.26
CA ARG A 43 -2.27 -7.38 -13.40
C ARG A 43 -3.66 -7.51 -12.80
N LEU A 44 -4.04 -6.51 -12.02
CA LEU A 44 -5.38 -6.46 -11.43
C LEU A 44 -6.40 -6.15 -12.51
N ASP A 45 -7.54 -6.85 -12.48
CA ASP A 45 -8.70 -6.38 -13.22
C ASP A 45 -9.29 -5.12 -12.56
N LYS A 46 -10.12 -4.40 -13.31
CA LYS A 46 -10.67 -3.12 -12.85
C LYS A 46 -11.53 -3.26 -11.58
N GLY A 47 -12.28 -4.36 -11.43
CA GLY A 47 -13.13 -4.61 -10.28
C GLY A 47 -12.31 -4.97 -9.04
N GLU A 48 -11.31 -5.84 -9.19
CA GLU A 48 -10.35 -6.17 -8.14
C GLU A 48 -9.60 -4.94 -7.66
N TYR A 49 -9.09 -4.13 -8.59
CA TYR A 49 -8.41 -2.88 -8.28
C TYR A 49 -9.28 -1.94 -7.46
N GLN A 50 -10.53 -1.70 -7.87
CA GLN A 50 -11.46 -0.85 -7.11
C GLN A 50 -11.72 -1.37 -5.71
N LYS A 51 -11.88 -2.69 -5.56
CA LYS A 51 -12.10 -3.33 -4.26
C LYS A 51 -10.88 -3.17 -3.34
N LEU A 52 -9.68 -3.45 -3.85
CA LEU A 52 -8.43 -3.32 -3.09
C LEU A 52 -8.13 -1.86 -2.75
N TRP A 53 -8.31 -0.96 -3.71
CA TRP A 53 -8.15 0.47 -3.47
C TRP A 53 -9.04 0.95 -2.33
N LYS A 54 -10.32 0.57 -2.32
CA LYS A 54 -11.24 0.90 -1.24
C LYS A 54 -10.82 0.28 0.10
N LYS A 55 -10.34 -0.96 0.11
CA LYS A 55 -9.84 -1.65 1.31
C LYS A 55 -8.68 -0.89 1.94
N TYR A 56 -7.68 -0.53 1.14
CA TYR A 56 -6.45 0.10 1.63
C TYR A 56 -6.53 1.62 1.81
N GLN A 57 -7.62 2.26 1.38
CA GLN A 57 -7.91 3.66 1.72
C GLN A 57 -8.51 3.83 3.13
N GLN A 58 -8.93 2.75 3.80
CA GLN A 58 -9.53 2.84 5.11
C GLN A 58 -8.46 2.87 6.21
N LEU A 59 -8.61 3.79 7.15
CA LEU A 59 -7.82 3.82 8.38
C LEU A 59 -8.49 2.91 9.40
N ASP A 60 -7.79 1.85 9.83
CA ASP A 60 -8.19 1.08 11.00
C ASP A 60 -7.75 1.82 12.28
N LEU A 61 -8.71 2.49 12.91
CA LEU A 61 -8.50 3.21 14.16
C LEU A 61 -8.54 2.30 15.40
N SER A 62 -8.96 1.04 15.25
CA SER A 62 -9.09 0.08 16.36
C SER A 62 -7.75 -0.55 16.76
N TYR A 63 -6.75 -0.51 15.88
CA TYR A 63 -5.45 -1.12 16.09
C TYR A 63 -4.30 -0.11 15.99
N GLN A 64 -3.96 0.51 17.12
CA GLN A 64 -3.00 1.62 17.16
C GLN A 64 -1.57 1.16 17.48
N ARG A 65 -0.80 0.82 16.44
CA ARG A 65 0.69 0.67 16.54
C ARG A 65 1.45 1.98 16.30
N MET A 66 0.74 3.01 15.85
CA MET A 66 1.34 4.27 15.42
C MET A 66 1.47 5.26 16.58
N PRO A 67 2.60 5.98 16.71
CA PRO A 67 2.75 7.05 17.69
C PRO A 67 1.61 8.09 17.58
N PRO A 68 1.03 8.55 18.70
CA PRO A 68 -0.15 9.43 18.70
C PRO A 68 0.00 10.68 17.84
N LYS A 69 1.16 11.34 17.90
CA LYS A 69 1.45 12.54 17.08
C LYS A 69 1.39 12.28 15.58
N LEU A 70 1.83 11.10 15.12
CA LEU A 70 1.77 10.75 13.71
C LEU A 70 0.34 10.42 13.28
N MET A 71 -0.43 9.77 14.17
CA MET A 71 -1.84 9.47 13.92
C MET A 71 -2.67 10.77 13.77
N GLU A 72 -2.46 11.76 14.65
CA GLU A 72 -3.16 13.06 14.57
C GLU A 72 -2.91 13.76 13.23
N ILE A 73 -1.64 13.80 12.77
CA ILE A 73 -1.27 14.39 11.49
C ILE A 73 -1.95 13.67 10.32
N LEU A 74 -1.94 12.33 10.33
CA LEU A 74 -2.52 11.55 9.24
C LEU A 74 -4.04 11.66 9.18
N ILE A 75 -4.72 11.70 10.33
CA ILE A 75 -6.17 11.90 10.39
C ILE A 75 -6.53 13.27 9.80
N ASP A 76 -5.82 14.33 10.20
CA ASP A 76 -6.03 15.69 9.69
C ASP A 76 -5.83 15.78 8.17
N GLU A 77 -4.75 15.18 7.64
CA GLU A 77 -4.50 15.14 6.20
C GLU A 77 -5.53 14.30 5.43
N CYS A 78 -5.93 13.13 5.96
CA CYS A 78 -6.97 12.31 5.34
C CYS A 78 -8.33 13.00 5.32
N GLN A 79 -8.65 13.83 6.31
CA GLN A 79 -9.89 14.61 6.34
C GLN A 79 -9.91 15.72 5.28
N LYS A 80 -8.76 16.29 4.91
CA LYS A 80 -8.64 17.34 3.87
C LYS A 80 -8.73 16.79 2.44
N LEU A 81 -8.49 15.50 2.25
CA LEU A 81 -8.45 14.84 0.94
C LEU A 81 -9.82 14.26 0.50
N ASN A 82 -10.80 14.22 1.41
CA ASN A 82 -12.19 13.85 1.13
C ASN A 82 -13.08 15.08 0.92
#